data_AF-A0AAV9V4J4-F1
#
_entry.id   AF-A0AAV9V4J4-F1
#
_cell.length_a   1.000
_cell.length_b   1.000
_cell.length_c   1.000
_cell.angle_alpha   90.00
_cell.angle_beta   90.00
_cell.angle_gamma   90.00
#
_symmetry.space_group_name_H-M   'P 1'
#
loop_
_entity.id
_entity.type
_entity.pdbx_description
1 polymer ?
#
loop_
_entity_poly.entity_id
_entity_poly.type
_entity_poly.pdbx_seq_one_letter_code
_entity_poly.pdbx_strand_id
1 'polypeptide(L)' 'MKFSIFTAVTLLAVATSAASTTKKTSTTAAPAPTAAPVFGQCGGVGWTGPTSCVSGHVCSTYNPYYAQCLY' A
#
# COMPACT_ATOMS: atom_id res chain seq x y z
N MET A 1 -7.57 -16.62 -34.40
CA MET A 1 -6.18 -16.30 -34.78
C MET A 1 -6.14 -14.90 -35.38
N LYS A 2 -5.38 -13.96 -34.80
CA LYS A 2 -5.09 -12.65 -35.41
C LYS A 2 -3.76 -12.14 -34.83
N PHE A 3 -2.67 -12.71 -35.34
CA PHE A 3 -1.32 -12.16 -35.18
C PHE A 3 -1.20 -10.93 -36.07
N SER A 4 -0.86 -9.77 -35.50
CA SER A 4 -0.36 -8.63 -36.27
C SER A 4 1.00 -8.22 -35.71
N ILE A 5 2.01 -8.93 -36.21
CA ILE A 5 3.32 -8.45 -36.68
C ILE A 5 3.56 -6.93 -36.55
N PHE A 6 4.58 -6.56 -35.78
CA PHE A 6 5.89 -6.05 -36.25
C PHE A 6 5.86 -4.66 -36.92
N THR A 7 6.16 -3.63 -36.12
CA THR A 7 7.00 -2.51 -36.57
C THR A 7 7.91 -2.09 -35.42
N ALA A 8 9.20 -2.27 -35.64
CA ALA A 8 10.28 -2.00 -34.73
C ALA A 8 10.62 -0.51 -34.69
N VAL A 9 10.86 0.03 -33.49
CA VAL A 9 11.80 1.15 -33.30
C VAL A 9 12.65 0.84 -32.08
N THR A 10 13.89 0.48 -32.35
CA THR A 10 15.01 0.42 -31.42
C THR A 10 15.31 1.81 -30.86
N LEU A 11 15.07 2.01 -29.57
CA LEU A 11 15.77 3.00 -28.75
C LEU A 11 16.27 2.29 -27.49
N LEU A 12 17.59 2.28 -27.34
CA LEU A 12 18.31 1.76 -26.19
C LEU A 12 17.87 2.51 -24.93
N ALA A 13 17.36 1.78 -23.94
CA ALA A 13 17.45 2.18 -22.55
C ALA A 13 18.04 1.01 -21.75
N VAL A 14 19.36 1.06 -21.58
CA VAL A 14 20.07 0.33 -20.52
C VAL A 14 19.62 0.92 -19.18
N ALA A 15 19.00 0.10 -18.34
CA ALA A 15 18.99 0.30 -16.90
C ALA A 15 19.32 -1.03 -16.23
N THR A 16 20.54 -1.08 -15.70
CA THR A 16 21.11 -2.17 -14.92
C THR A 16 20.41 -2.26 -13.56
N SER A 17 19.87 -3.44 -13.27
CA SER A 17 19.73 -4.11 -11.97
C SER A 17 19.30 -3.33 -10.72
N ALA A 18 18.16 -3.74 -10.16
CA ALA A 18 18.10 -4.16 -8.75
C ALA A 18 16.94 -5.14 -8.55
N ALA A 19 17.23 -6.43 -8.73
CA ALA A 19 16.43 -7.48 -8.13
C ALA A 19 16.62 -7.38 -6.61
N SER A 20 15.64 -6.82 -5.92
CA SER A 20 15.54 -6.86 -4.46
C SER A 20 15.07 -8.25 -4.04
N THR A 21 16.02 -9.16 -3.82
CA THR A 21 15.80 -10.36 -3.02
C THR A 21 15.72 -9.99 -1.54
N THR A 22 14.69 -9.22 -1.15
CA THR A 22 14.24 -9.24 0.24
C THR A 22 13.47 -10.51 0.46
N LYS A 23 14.17 -11.45 1.09
CA LYS A 23 13.64 -12.62 1.79
C LYS A 23 12.26 -12.28 2.37
N LYS A 24 11.20 -12.81 1.75
CA LYS A 24 9.84 -12.74 2.27
C LYS A 24 9.82 -13.62 3.51
N THR A 25 10.27 -13.06 4.63
CA THR A 25 9.98 -13.61 5.95
C THR A 25 8.46 -13.51 6.06
N SER A 26 7.80 -14.63 5.81
CA SER A 26 6.41 -14.84 6.17
C SER A 26 6.34 -14.86 7.69
N THR A 27 6.36 -13.68 8.30
CA THR A 27 5.82 -13.50 9.65
C THR A 27 4.34 -13.78 9.53
N THR A 28 3.90 -14.84 10.21
CA THR A 28 2.49 -15.19 10.41
C THR A 28 1.71 -13.93 10.73
N ALA A 29 0.95 -13.43 9.75
CA ALA A 29 0.16 -12.22 9.90
C ALA A 29 -0.93 -12.51 10.94
N ALA A 30 -0.74 -11.99 12.15
CA ALA A 30 -1.84 -11.86 13.10
C ALA A 30 -2.98 -11.13 12.38
N PRO A 31 -4.25 -11.50 12.63
CA PRO A 31 -5.38 -10.85 11.99
C PRO A 31 -5.28 -9.35 12.21
N ALA A 32 -5.13 -8.59 11.11
CA ALA A 32 -5.12 -7.14 11.19
C ALA A 32 -6.45 -6.72 11.84
N PRO A 33 -6.44 -5.81 12.83
CA PRO A 33 -7.67 -5.29 13.39
C PRO A 33 -8.52 -4.74 12.24
N THR A 34 -9.80 -5.13 12.18
CA THR A 34 -10.73 -4.69 11.13
C THR A 34 -11.02 -3.20 11.21
N ALA A 35 -10.82 -2.59 12.38
CA ALA A 35 -11.01 -1.19 12.64
C ALA A 35 -9.90 -0.63 13.55
N ALA A 36 -9.47 0.59 13.27
CA ALA A 36 -8.56 1.36 14.10
C ALA A 36 -9.28 1.81 15.38
N PRO A 37 -8.65 1.70 16.56
CA PRO A 37 -9.24 2.16 17.82
C PRO A 37 -9.42 3.69 17.80
N VAL A 38 -10.18 4.21 18.76
CA VAL A 38 -10.26 5.67 18.97
C VAL A 38 -8.86 6.21 19.23
N PHE A 39 -8.49 7.31 18.58
CA PHE A 39 -7.13 7.85 18.56
C PHE A 39 -6.06 6.88 18.00
N GLY A 40 -6.48 5.88 17.23
CA GLY A 40 -5.59 5.01 16.43
C GLY A 40 -5.37 5.58 15.02
N GLN A 41 -4.31 5.11 14.35
CA GLN A 41 -4.04 5.48 12.96
C GLN A 41 -5.01 4.74 12.03
N CYS A 42 -5.67 5.47 11.16
CA CYS A 42 -6.63 4.96 10.16
C CYS A 42 -6.20 5.26 8.72
N GLY A 43 -5.03 5.86 8.51
CA GLY A 43 -4.59 6.20 7.17
C GLY A 43 -3.28 6.93 7.14
N GLY A 44 -2.79 7.13 5.91
CA GLY A 44 -1.51 7.76 5.62
C GLY A 44 -0.72 6.99 4.58
N VAL A 45 0.19 7.68 3.89
CA VAL A 45 1.14 7.08 2.96
C VAL A 45 1.97 6.01 3.69
N GLY A 46 1.90 4.77 3.20
CA GLY A 46 2.59 3.62 3.80
C GLY A 46 1.85 2.91 4.93
N TRP A 47 0.65 3.34 5.31
CA TRP A 47 -0.17 2.65 6.31
C TRP A 47 -0.75 1.35 5.73
N THR A 48 -0.49 0.22 6.39
CA THR A 48 -0.97 -1.12 6.01
C THR A 48 -1.99 -1.70 6.99
N GLY A 49 -2.37 -0.91 8.00
CA GLY A 49 -3.35 -1.28 9.01
C GLY A 49 -4.80 -0.97 8.61
N PRO A 50 -5.73 -1.02 9.57
CA PRO A 50 -7.13 -0.68 9.33
C PRO A 50 -7.26 0.76 8.82
N THR A 51 -8.06 0.91 7.76
CA THR A 51 -8.45 2.23 7.24
C THR A 51 -9.80 2.71 7.74
N SER A 52 -10.58 1.80 8.33
CA SER A 52 -11.86 2.10 8.99
C SER A 52 -11.63 2.34 10.48
N CYS A 53 -12.37 3.28 11.06
CA CYS A 53 -12.39 3.50 12.50
C CYS A 53 -13.42 2.61 13.17
N VAL A 54 -13.26 2.37 14.47
CA VAL A 54 -14.32 1.79 15.31
C VAL A 54 -15.64 2.55 15.13
N SER A 55 -16.77 1.86 15.27
CA SER A 55 -18.09 2.45 15.04
C SER A 55 -18.30 3.73 15.83
N GLY A 56 -18.84 4.76 15.18
CA GLY A 56 -19.04 6.08 15.80
C GLY A 56 -17.81 6.98 15.80
N HIS A 57 -16.78 6.65 15.00
CA HIS A 57 -15.61 7.49 14.79
C HIS A 57 -15.33 7.67 13.31
N VAL A 58 -14.77 8.83 12.95
CA VAL A 58 -14.35 9.19 11.60
C VAL A 58 -12.84 9.29 11.50
N CYS A 59 -12.31 8.90 10.34
CA CYS A 59 -10.90 9.02 10.05
C CYS A 59 -10.57 10.45 9.62
N SER A 60 -9.87 11.21 10.46
CA SER A 60 -9.46 12.59 10.20
C SER A 60 -7.97 12.65 9.84
N THR A 61 -7.66 13.16 8.65
CA THR A 61 -6.28 13.28 8.17
C THR A 61 -5.61 14.49 8.81
N TYR A 62 -4.51 14.26 9.52
CA TYR A 62 -3.67 15.35 10.05
C TYR A 62 -2.55 15.71 9.08
N ASN A 63 -1.91 14.70 8.50
CA ASN A 63 -0.76 14.82 7.61
C ASN A 63 -0.85 13.76 6.51
N PRO A 64 -0.12 13.89 5.38
CA PRO A 64 -0.14 12.89 4.30
C PRO A 64 0.26 11.48 4.76
N TYR A 65 1.05 11.38 5.83
CA TYR A 65 1.50 10.12 6.42
C TYR A 65 0.66 9.64 7.61
N TYR A 66 -0.31 10.45 8.08
CA TYR A 66 -1.04 10.16 9.32
C TYR A 66 -2.47 10.69 9.32
N ALA A 67 -3.42 9.77 9.47
CA ALA A 67 -4.82 10.04 9.77
C ALA A 67 -5.24 9.30 11.03
N GLN A 68 -6.10 9.92 11.83
CA GLN A 68 -6.48 9.48 13.16
C GLN A 68 -7.99 9.30 13.28
N CYS A 69 -8.42 8.24 13.97
CA CYS A 69 -9.82 8.08 14.34
C CYS A 69 -10.22 9.06 15.45
N LEU A 70 -11.11 9.98 15.11
CA LEU A 70 -11.71 10.95 16.01
C LEU A 70 -13.23 10.80 15.98
N TYR A 71 -13.92 11.47 16.91
CA TYR A 71 -15.39 11.46 17.05
C TYR A 71 -16.13 11.61 15.71
#